data_AF-A0A8T4IRC7-F1
#
_entry.id   AF-A0A8T4IRC7-F1
#
_cell.length_a   1.000
_cell.length_b   1.000
_cell.length_c   1.000
_cell.angle_alpha   90.00
_cell.angle_beta   90.00
_cell.angle_gamma   90.00
#
_symmetry.space_group_name_H-M   'P 1'
#
loop_
_entity.id
_entity.type
_entity.pdbx_description
1 polymer ?
#
loop_
_entity_poly.entity_id
_entity_poly.type
_entity_poly.pdbx_seq_one_letter_code
_entity_poly.pdbx_strand_id
1 'polypeptide(L)'
;MGTTTQRDDQRSAAERRRRELLEAADRVVLRDGPGASMNAIAAEAGITKPILYRHFGDKGGLYRALAVRHTDALLDALRAALDAPRER
;
A
#
# COMPACT_ATOMS: atom_id res chain seq x y z
N MET A 1 -26.72 -19.53 3.54
CA MET A 1 -25.34 -19.67 3.02
C MET A 1 -24.92 -18.53 2.05
N GLY A 2 -25.61 -17.38 2.01
CA GLY A 2 -25.30 -16.28 1.07
C GLY A 2 -24.65 -15.04 1.69
N THR A 3 -24.53 -14.96 3.02
CA THR A 3 -24.02 -13.76 3.73
C THR A 3 -22.50 -13.77 3.95
N THR A 4 -21.86 -14.94 3.92
CA THR A 4 -20.40 -15.08 4.12
C THR A 4 -19.63 -14.61 2.88
N THR A 5 -20.01 -15.10 1.69
CA THR A 5 -19.37 -14.77 0.41
C THR A 5 -19.38 -13.27 0.12
N GLN A 6 -20.50 -12.57 0.34
CA GLN A 6 -20.58 -11.14 0.06
C GLN A 6 -19.70 -10.28 0.98
N ARG A 7 -19.45 -10.69 2.24
CA ARG A 7 -18.54 -9.96 3.14
C ARG A 7 -17.07 -10.19 2.76
N ASP A 8 -16.73 -11.38 2.31
CA ASP A 8 -15.38 -11.70 1.84
C ASP A 8 -15.02 -10.95 0.55
N ASP A 9 -15.96 -10.87 -0.39
CA ASP A 9 -15.80 -10.11 -1.62
C ASP A 9 -15.55 -8.62 -1.34
N GLN A 10 -16.33 -8.03 -0.42
CA GLN A 10 -16.19 -6.63 -0.02
C GLN A 10 -14.85 -6.36 0.68
N ARG A 11 -14.39 -7.27 1.55
CA ARG A 11 -13.06 -7.19 2.16
C ARG A 11 -11.96 -7.24 1.11
N SER A 12 -12.08 -8.16 0.14
CA SER A 12 -11.10 -8.29 -0.94
C SER A 12 -11.03 -7.02 -1.82
N ALA A 13 -12.18 -6.39 -2.08
CA ALA A 13 -12.27 -5.15 -2.84
C ALA A 13 -11.65 -3.97 -2.08
N ALA A 14 -11.92 -3.86 -0.78
CA ALA A 14 -11.32 -2.83 0.06
C ALA A 14 -9.79 -2.97 0.13
N GLU A 15 -9.30 -4.21 0.21
CA GLU A 15 -7.87 -4.49 0.25
C GLU A 15 -7.19 -4.23 -1.11
N ARG A 16 -7.82 -4.61 -2.23
CA ARG A 16 -7.37 -4.22 -3.57
C ARG A 16 -7.24 -2.71 -3.68
N ARG A 17 -8.29 -1.98 -3.27
CA ARG A 17 -8.29 -0.52 -3.33
C ARG A 17 -7.18 0.08 -2.47
N ARG A 18 -6.96 -0.47 -1.27
CA ARG A 18 -5.88 -0.02 -0.39
C ARG A 18 -4.51 -0.20 -1.03
N ARG A 19 -4.26 -1.30 -1.73
CA ARG A 19 -3.00 -1.52 -2.47
C ARG A 19 -2.80 -0.51 -3.60
N GLU A 20 -3.82 -0.25 -4.40
CA GLU A 20 -3.74 0.75 -5.49
C GLU A 20 -3.38 2.14 -4.94
N LEU A 21 -3.93 2.51 -3.78
CA LEU A 21 -3.59 3.78 -3.13
C LEU A 21 -2.14 3.83 -2.65
N LEU A 22 -1.60 2.72 -2.13
CA LEU A 22 -0.19 2.64 -1.74
C LEU A 22 0.74 2.72 -2.95
N GLU A 23 0.38 2.12 -4.08
CA GLU A 23 1.15 2.23 -5.33
C GLU A 23 1.18 3.67 -5.88
N ALA A 24 0.05 4.37 -5.83
CA ALA A 24 0.01 5.79 -6.16
C ALA A 24 0.89 6.61 -5.21
N ALA A 25 0.81 6.34 -3.90
CA ALA A 25 1.65 7.00 -2.92
C ALA A 25 3.15 6.75 -3.17
N ASP A 26 3.56 5.52 -3.49
CA ASP A 26 4.94 5.17 -3.85
C ASP A 26 5.44 6.01 -5.02
N ARG A 27 4.64 6.15 -6.10
CA ARG A 27 5.02 6.97 -7.25
C ARG A 27 5.29 8.43 -6.87
N VAL A 28 4.42 9.02 -6.04
CA VAL A 28 4.61 10.40 -5.57
C VAL A 28 5.82 10.52 -4.65
N VAL A 29 6.02 9.57 -3.72
CA VAL A 29 7.15 9.61 -2.79
C VAL A 29 8.48 9.42 -3.52
N LEU A 30 8.54 8.54 -4.52
CA LEU A 30 9.73 8.35 -5.35
C LEU A 30 10.06 9.59 -6.18
N ARG A 31 9.03 10.29 -6.71
CA ARG A 31 9.20 11.48 -7.54
C ARG A 31 9.55 12.73 -6.71
N ASP A 32 8.85 12.93 -5.60
CA ASP A 32 8.84 14.21 -4.87
C ASP A 32 9.60 14.13 -3.53
N GLY A 33 9.99 12.93 -3.08
CA GLY A 33 10.75 12.70 -1.85
C GLY A 33 10.07 13.31 -0.61
N PRO A 34 10.80 14.05 0.25
CA PRO A 34 10.23 14.76 1.40
C PRO A 34 9.11 15.76 1.05
N GLY A 35 9.09 16.26 -0.19
CA GLY A 35 8.07 17.17 -0.71
C GLY A 35 6.72 16.52 -1.01
N ALA A 36 6.63 15.19 -0.99
CA ALA A 36 5.38 14.46 -1.23
C ALA A 36 4.26 14.93 -0.29
N SER A 37 3.17 15.38 -0.88
CA SER A 37 2.01 15.91 -0.16
C SER A 37 0.80 15.00 -0.28
N MET A 38 -0.07 15.02 0.73
CA MET A 38 -1.34 14.28 0.68
C MET A 38 -2.23 14.71 -0.49
N ASN A 39 -2.10 15.96 -0.96
CA ASN A 39 -2.83 16.45 -2.14
C ASN A 39 -2.29 15.79 -3.42
N ALA A 40 -0.98 15.76 -3.59
CA ALA A 40 -0.33 15.14 -4.75
C ALA A 40 -0.63 13.64 -4.82
N ILE A 41 -0.60 12.94 -3.68
CA ILE A 41 -0.95 11.52 -3.60
C ILE A 41 -2.42 11.28 -3.97
N ALA A 42 -3.33 12.11 -3.46
CA ALA A 42 -4.75 11.98 -3.80
C ALA A 42 -5.00 12.19 -5.31
N ALA A 43 -4.34 13.19 -5.91
CA ALA A 43 -4.39 13.45 -7.33
C ALA A 43 -3.82 12.28 -8.17
N GLU A 44 -2.65 11.75 -7.79
CA GLU A 44 -2.03 10.59 -8.43
C GLU A 44 -2.92 9.32 -8.37
N ALA A 45 -3.67 9.17 -7.28
CA ALA A 45 -4.60 8.06 -7.06
C ALA A 45 -5.99 8.26 -7.69
N GLY A 46 -6.25 9.44 -8.28
CA GLY A 46 -7.57 9.80 -8.83
C GLY A 46 -8.68 9.86 -7.77
N ILE A 47 -8.36 10.24 -6.53
CA ILE A 47 -9.32 10.36 -5.44
C ILE A 47 -9.26 11.73 -4.76
N THR A 48 -10.25 12.02 -3.92
CA THR A 48 -10.23 13.22 -3.09
C THR A 48 -9.37 13.02 -1.85
N LYS A 49 -8.79 14.11 -1.34
CA LYS A 49 -8.00 14.10 -0.11
C LYS A 49 -8.75 13.47 1.08
N PRO A 50 -10.04 13.77 1.37
CA PRO A 50 -10.76 13.14 2.48
C PRO A 50 -10.86 11.61 2.36
N ILE A 51 -11.00 11.06 1.15
CA ILE A 51 -11.00 9.61 0.94
C ILE A 51 -9.64 9.02 1.32
N LEU A 52 -8.54 9.68 0.94
CA LEU A 52 -7.20 9.22 1.31
C LEU A 52 -7.01 9.19 2.84
N TYR A 53 -7.47 10.23 3.54
CA TYR A 53 -7.44 10.28 5.01
C TYR A 53 -8.34 9.20 5.63
N ARG A 54 -9.49 8.87 5.05
CA ARG A 54 -10.32 7.75 5.54
C ARG A 54 -9.59 6.41 5.49
N HIS A 55 -8.73 6.19 4.51
CA HIS A 55 -7.94 4.96 4.41
C HIS A 55 -6.74 4.93 5.35
N PHE A 56 -6.05 6.05 5.54
CA PHE A 56 -4.74 6.05 6.21
C PHE A 56 -4.68 6.83 7.52
N GLY A 57 -5.77 7.49 7.90
CA GLY A 57 -5.84 8.37 9.06
C GLY A 57 -5.14 9.70 8.77
N ASP A 58 -3.82 9.71 8.82
CA ASP A 58 -2.99 10.90 8.62
C ASP A 58 -1.80 10.61 7.69
N LYS A 59 -0.96 11.63 7.46
CA LYS A 59 0.26 11.48 6.65
C LYS A 59 1.14 10.36 7.23
N GLY A 60 1.38 10.35 8.53
CA GLY A 60 2.20 9.34 9.20
C GLY A 60 1.64 7.92 9.08
N GLY A 61 0.31 7.74 9.09
CA GLY A 61 -0.35 6.46 8.89
C GLY A 61 -0.17 5.93 7.47
N LEU A 62 -0.16 6.82 6.47
CA LEU A 62 0.19 6.46 5.10
C LEU A 62 1.67 6.03 5.01
N TYR A 63 2.60 6.80 5.59
CA TYR A 63 4.02 6.42 5.57
C TYR A 63 4.31 5.14 6.34
N ARG A 64 3.62 4.88 7.47
CA ARG A 64 3.71 3.59 8.17
C ARG A 64 3.25 2.44 7.29
N ALA A 65 2.14 2.61 6.57
CA ALA A 65 1.66 1.58 5.66
C ALA A 65 2.64 1.31 4.50
N LEU A 66 3.28 2.36 3.95
CA LEU A 66 4.36 2.22 2.98
C LEU A 66 5.57 1.49 3.58
N ALA A 67 6.00 1.88 4.77
CA ALA A 67 7.13 1.25 5.45
C ALA A 67 6.90 -0.24 5.68
N VAL A 68 5.70 -0.63 6.13
CA VAL A 68 5.31 -2.04 6.29
C VAL A 68 5.37 -2.77 4.94
N ARG A 69 4.74 -2.21 3.89
CA ARG A 69 4.77 -2.81 2.54
C ARG A 69 6.19 -3.08 2.04
N HIS A 70 7.09 -2.10 2.18
CA HIS A 70 8.49 -2.23 1.73
C HIS A 70 9.29 -3.20 2.60
N THR A 71 9.06 -3.20 3.91
CA THR A 71 9.74 -4.11 4.84
C THR A 71 9.29 -5.55 4.63
N ASP A 72 8.00 -5.79 4.40
CA ASP A 72 7.48 -7.12 4.09
C ASP A 72 8.07 -7.65 2.79
N ALA A 73 8.09 -6.83 1.73
CA ALA A 73 8.71 -7.21 0.46
C ALA A 73 10.22 -7.52 0.60
N LEU A 74 10.94 -6.74 1.40
CA LEU A 74 12.35 -7.01 1.69
C LEU A 74 12.54 -8.32 2.46
N LEU A 75 11.72 -8.57 3.48
CA LEU A 75 11.78 -9.80 4.27
C LEU A 75 11.45 -11.02 3.41
N ASP A 76 10.48 -10.93 2.51
CA ASP A 76 10.13 -12.00 1.59
C ASP A 76 11.27 -12.28 0.60
N ALA A 77 11.90 -11.25 0.05
CA ALA A 77 13.07 -11.40 -0.80
C ALA A 77 14.26 -12.03 -0.06
N LEU A 78 14.49 -11.64 1.19
CA LEU A 78 15.54 -12.22 2.03
C LEU A 78 15.27 -13.71 2.34
N ARG A 79 14.03 -14.06 2.69
CA ARG A 79 13.64 -15.47 2.89
C ARG A 79 13.89 -16.29 1.64
N ALA A 80 13.43 -15.81 0.48
CA ALA A 80 13.64 -16.49 -0.80
C ALA A 80 15.12 -16.68 -1.12
N ALA A 81 15.97 -15.68 -0.83
CA ALA A 81 17.41 -15.78 -1.05
C ALA A 81 18.11 -16.76 -0.08
N LEU A 82 17.63 -16.88 1.16
CA LEU A 82 18.16 -17.84 2.14
C LEU A 82 17.74 -19.28 1.84
N ASP A 83 16.53 -19.45 1.29
CA ASP A 83 16.00 -20.75 0.87
C ASP A 83 16.55 -21.20 -0.50
N ALA A 84 17.16 -20.28 -1.25
CA ALA A 84 17.78 -20.60 -2.53
C ALA A 84 18.94 -21.61 -2.32
N PRO A 85 19.01 -22.69 -3.12
CA PRO A 85 20.15 -23.60 -3.08
C PRO A 85 21.44 -22.80 -3.29
N ARG A 86 22.43 -22.98 -2.42
CA ARG A 86 23.76 -22.42 -2.66
C ARG A 86 24.27 -22.95 -3.99
N GLU A 87 24.44 -22.07 -4.97
CA GLU A 87 25.17 -22.39 -6.19
C GLU A 87 26.57 -22.87 -5.76
N ARG A 88 26.91 -24.10 -6.15
CA ARG A 88 28.15 -24.80 -5.78
C ARG A 88 29.36 -24.15 -6.40
#